data_AF-A0A068YS17-F1
#
_entry.id   AF-A0A068YS17-F1
#
_cell.length_a   1.000
_cell.length_b   1.000
_cell.length_c   1.000
_cell.angle_alpha   90.00
_cell.angle_beta   90.00
_cell.angle_gamma   90.00
#
_symmetry.space_group_name_H-M   'P 1'
#
loop_
_entity.id
_entity.type
_entity.pdbx_description
1 polymer ?
#
loop_
_entity_poly.entity_id
_entity_poly.type
_entity_poly.pdbx_seq_one_letter_code
_entity_poly.pdbx_strand_id
1 'polypeptide(L)'
;MDAMKSMKPMEPLKPLKPMEAPDSSWWPPGLSNPSSSASQNGVRYAFFADQRRLAVEQEGKVRQYDTGEHRISGVSQAQGSQGGTLRFTSQRGDVDLGSLKEVR
;
A
#
# COMPACT_ATOMS: atom_id res chain seq x y z
N MET A 1 47.43 39.09 6.63
CA MET A 1 47.37 37.72 7.17
C MET A 1 46.26 37.76 8.19
N ASP A 2 44.99 37.66 7.80
CA ASP A 2 43.91 37.86 8.76
C ASP A 2 42.77 36.87 8.51
N ALA A 3 42.44 36.20 9.59
CA ALA A 3 41.85 34.88 9.66
C ALA A 3 40.32 34.89 9.50
N MET A 4 39.84 33.80 8.89
CA MET A 4 38.60 33.08 9.19
C MET A 4 37.55 33.83 10.03
N LYS A 5 36.61 34.48 9.34
CA LYS A 5 35.39 35.02 9.94
C LYS A 5 34.30 33.96 9.96
N SER A 6 34.01 33.45 11.17
CA SER A 6 32.75 32.87 11.63
C SER A 6 32.08 31.85 10.70
N MET A 7 32.46 30.57 10.86
CA MET A 7 31.56 29.46 10.59
C MET A 7 30.35 29.59 11.54
N LYS A 8 29.16 29.81 10.97
CA LYS A 8 27.89 29.78 11.71
C LYS A 8 27.73 28.41 12.37
N PRO A 9 27.28 28.31 13.63
CA PRO A 9 26.90 27.02 14.19
C PRO A 9 25.74 26.47 13.34
N MET A 10 25.87 25.24 12.85
CA MET A 10 24.76 24.56 12.18
C MET A 10 23.60 24.47 13.16
N GLU A 11 22.44 24.95 12.73
CA GLU A 11 21.20 24.77 13.47
C GLU A 11 20.99 23.27 13.73
N PRO A 12 20.67 22.83 14.97
CA PRO A 12 20.35 21.44 15.21
C PRO A 12 19.16 21.10 14.33
N LEU A 13 19.33 20.08 13.48
CA LEU A 13 18.26 19.55 12.63
C LEU A 13 17.03 19.33 13.51
N LYS A 14 15.93 20.03 13.18
CA LYS A 14 14.63 19.78 13.81
C LYS A 14 14.40 18.27 13.76
N PRO A 15 13.92 17.63 14.85
CA PRO A 15 13.53 16.24 14.78
C PRO A 15 12.61 16.10 13.58
N LEU A 16 12.99 15.26 12.63
CA LEU A 16 12.07 14.85 11.59
C LEU A 16 10.86 14.35 12.36
N LYS A 17 9.71 15.03 12.23
CA LYS A 17 8.45 14.46 12.70
C LYS A 17 8.44 13.03 12.15
N PRO A 18 8.06 12.01 12.94
CA PRO A 18 7.72 10.72 12.35
C PRO A 18 6.83 11.06 11.16
N MET A 19 7.17 10.58 9.96
CA MET A 19 6.32 10.79 8.80
C MET A 19 4.92 10.38 9.25
N GLU A 20 4.06 11.36 9.52
CA GLU A 20 2.65 11.17 9.76
C GLU A 20 2.22 10.44 8.50
N ALA A 21 2.03 9.12 8.62
CA ALA A 21 1.50 8.31 7.54
C ALA A 21 0.22 9.04 7.14
N PRO A 22 0.10 9.51 5.90
CA PRO A 22 -0.87 10.54 5.56
C PRO A 22 -2.23 10.17 6.14
N ASP A 23 -2.77 11.03 7.01
CA ASP A 23 -3.99 10.90 7.82
C ASP A 23 -5.29 10.73 7.01
N SER A 24 -5.21 10.21 5.80
CA SER A 24 -6.33 9.77 4.97
C SER A 24 -5.81 8.76 3.97
N SER A 25 -5.37 7.61 4.47
CA SER A 25 -5.16 6.49 3.58
C SER A 25 -6.51 6.09 2.97
N TRP A 26 -6.56 5.86 1.66
CA TRP A 26 -7.79 5.61 0.90
C TRP A 26 -8.53 4.32 1.30
N TRP A 27 -7.94 3.52 2.18
CA TRP A 27 -8.51 2.27 2.66
C TRP A 27 -9.28 2.45 3.98
N PRO A 28 -10.14 1.49 4.34
CA PRO A 28 -11.03 1.63 5.48
C PRO A 28 -10.28 1.69 6.83
N PRO A 29 -10.93 2.22 7.89
CA PRO A 29 -10.33 2.27 9.21
C PRO A 29 -10.05 0.86 9.75
N GLY A 30 -9.05 0.76 10.63
CA GLY A 30 -8.55 -0.52 11.15
C GLY A 30 -7.45 -1.14 10.30
N LEU A 31 -7.08 -0.51 9.17
CA LEU A 31 -5.92 -0.89 8.39
C LEU A 31 -4.80 0.14 8.52
N SER A 32 -3.62 -0.33 8.90
CA SER A 32 -2.40 0.48 9.04
C SER A 32 -1.18 -0.36 8.64
N ASN A 33 -0.08 0.30 8.30
CA ASN A 33 1.18 -0.33 7.89
C ASN A 33 1.02 -1.36 6.75
N PRO A 34 0.70 -0.92 5.52
CA PRO A 34 0.65 -1.84 4.38
C PRO A 34 2.03 -2.48 4.15
N SER A 35 2.06 -3.80 4.06
CA SER A 35 3.27 -4.58 3.74
C SER A 35 3.64 -4.48 2.26
N SER A 36 2.64 -4.29 1.40
CA SER A 36 2.84 -4.00 -0.03
C SER A 36 1.66 -3.17 -0.54
N SER A 37 1.92 -2.25 -1.46
CA SER A 37 0.88 -1.45 -2.11
C SER A 37 1.32 -1.07 -3.51
N ALA A 38 0.39 -1.04 -4.47
CA ALA A 38 0.65 -0.46 -5.78
C ALA A 38 -0.62 0.12 -6.41
N SER A 39 -0.41 0.88 -7.48
CA SER A 39 -1.46 1.50 -8.27
C SER A 39 -1.14 1.35 -9.75
N GLN A 40 -2.06 0.79 -10.54
CA GLN A 40 -1.89 0.60 -11.98
C GLN A 40 -3.25 0.71 -12.68
N ASN A 41 -3.30 1.39 -13.83
CA ASN A 41 -4.51 1.54 -14.66
C ASN A 41 -5.77 1.98 -13.89
N GLY A 42 -5.63 2.91 -12.95
CA GLY A 42 -6.75 3.40 -12.14
C GLY A 42 -7.24 2.43 -11.05
N VAL A 43 -6.52 1.34 -10.81
CA VAL A 43 -6.73 0.41 -9.71
C VAL A 43 -5.64 0.59 -8.68
N ARG A 44 -6.01 0.65 -7.40
CA ARG A 44 -5.07 0.67 -6.28
C ARG A 44 -5.28 -0.54 -5.40
N TYR A 45 -4.20 -1.08 -4.84
CA TYR A 45 -4.30 -2.09 -3.79
C TYR A 45 -3.31 -1.81 -2.66
N ALA A 46 -3.67 -2.26 -1.47
CA ALA A 46 -2.83 -2.25 -0.29
C ALA A 46 -3.04 -3.56 0.48
N PHE A 47 -1.95 -4.31 0.69
CA PHE A 47 -1.93 -5.55 1.44
C PHE A 47 -1.39 -5.30 2.85
N PHE A 48 -2.12 -5.80 3.84
CA PHE A 48 -1.83 -5.67 5.26
C PHE A 48 -1.64 -7.06 5.86
N ALA A 49 -0.39 -7.49 6.01
CA ALA A 49 -0.09 -8.84 6.51
C ALA A 49 -0.56 -9.03 7.96
N ASP A 50 -0.42 -8.01 8.80
CA ASP A 50 -0.79 -8.07 10.22
C ASP A 50 -2.31 -8.26 10.40
N GLN A 51 -3.11 -7.52 9.63
CA GLN A 51 -4.57 -7.67 9.62
C GLN A 51 -5.05 -8.84 8.74
N ARG A 52 -4.19 -9.43 7.92
CA ARG A 52 -4.55 -10.39 6.85
C ARG A 52 -5.62 -9.81 5.92
N ARG A 53 -5.46 -8.55 5.54
CA ARG A 53 -6.42 -7.79 4.73
C ARG A 53 -5.78 -7.30 3.45
N LEU A 54 -6.59 -7.28 2.39
CA LEU A 54 -6.26 -6.64 1.14
C LEU A 54 -7.33 -5.60 0.83
N ALA A 55 -6.96 -4.32 0.83
CA ALA A 55 -7.81 -3.26 0.33
C ALA A 55 -7.56 -3.09 -1.17
N VAL A 56 -8.63 -2.95 -1.94
CA VAL A 56 -8.58 -2.73 -3.38
C VAL A 56 -9.55 -1.61 -3.75
N GLU A 57 -9.03 -0.54 -4.34
CA GLU A 57 -9.80 0.53 -4.95
C GLU A 57 -9.92 0.27 -6.46
N GLN A 58 -11.14 0.12 -6.96
CA GLN A 58 -11.46 0.04 -8.38
C GLN A 58 -12.64 0.95 -8.66
N GLU A 59 -12.54 1.81 -9.67
CA GLU A 59 -13.61 2.74 -10.06
C GLU A 59 -14.07 3.62 -8.89
N GLY A 60 -13.13 4.04 -8.02
CA GLY A 60 -13.42 4.83 -6.81
C GLY A 60 -14.12 4.06 -5.68
N LYS A 61 -14.35 2.75 -5.84
CA LYS A 61 -14.91 1.89 -4.81
C LYS A 61 -13.83 1.08 -4.13
N VAL A 62 -13.77 1.21 -2.80
CA VAL A 62 -12.83 0.47 -1.97
C VAL A 62 -13.51 -0.76 -1.41
N ARG A 63 -12.91 -1.92 -1.68
CA ARG A 63 -13.35 -3.22 -1.16
C ARG A 63 -12.22 -3.86 -0.38
N GLN A 64 -12.56 -4.53 0.72
CA GLN A 64 -11.61 -5.27 1.52
C GLN A 64 -11.80 -6.77 1.30
N TYR A 65 -10.71 -7.52 1.32
CA TYR A 65 -10.71 -8.96 1.14
C TYR A 65 -9.88 -9.63 2.23
N ASP A 66 -10.37 -10.76 2.72
CA ASP A 66 -9.60 -11.64 3.58
C ASP A 66 -8.56 -12.38 2.74
N THR A 67 -7.29 -12.26 3.15
CA THR A 67 -6.16 -12.90 2.45
C THR A 67 -5.72 -14.20 3.10
N GLY A 68 -6.31 -14.57 4.25
CA GLY A 68 -5.87 -15.69 5.06
C GLY A 68 -4.37 -15.64 5.32
N GLU A 69 -3.64 -16.61 4.80
CA GLU A 69 -2.18 -16.71 4.92
C GLU A 69 -1.41 -16.27 3.68
N HIS A 70 -2.11 -15.78 2.64
CA HIS A 70 -1.46 -15.32 1.41
C HIS A 70 -0.66 -14.04 1.69
N ARG A 71 0.65 -14.12 1.49
CA ARG A 71 1.58 -12.99 1.54
C ARG A 71 1.64 -12.39 0.14
N ILE A 72 0.89 -11.32 -0.10
CA ILE A 72 0.84 -10.68 -1.41
C ILE A 72 2.08 -9.82 -1.63
N SER A 73 2.79 -10.08 -2.74
CA SER A 73 3.97 -9.32 -3.14
C SER A 73 3.74 -8.44 -4.38
N GLY A 74 2.71 -8.74 -5.18
CA GLY A 74 2.44 -8.03 -6.43
C GLY A 74 1.02 -8.22 -6.92
N VAL A 75 0.66 -7.41 -7.92
CA VAL A 75 -0.62 -7.49 -8.65
C VAL A 75 -0.35 -7.51 -10.14
N SER A 76 -1.20 -8.20 -10.89
CA SER A 76 -1.27 -8.20 -12.33
C SER A 76 -2.73 -8.10 -12.75
N GLN A 77 -3.02 -7.29 -13.76
CA GLN A 77 -4.37 -7.19 -14.31
C GLN A 77 -4.44 -8.09 -15.54
N ALA A 78 -5.33 -9.08 -15.53
CA ALA A 78 -5.60 -9.84 -16.74
C ALA A 78 -6.42 -8.95 -17.69
N GLN A 79 -5.85 -8.63 -18.86
CA GLN A 79 -6.59 -7.99 -19.94
C GLN A 79 -7.51 -9.04 -20.58
N GLY A 80 -8.75 -9.13 -20.10
CA GLY A 80 -9.78 -10.02 -20.63
C GLY A 80 -11.08 -9.27 -20.91
N SER A 81 -11.81 -9.70 -21.94
CA SER A 81 -12.99 -9.02 -22.52
C SER A 81 -14.21 -8.88 -21.60
N GLN A 82 -14.17 -9.41 -20.37
CA GLN A 82 -15.20 -9.24 -19.35
C GLN A 82 -14.58 -8.74 -18.05
N GLY A 83 -14.27 -7.44 -17.98
CA GLY A 83 -13.87 -6.76 -16.74
C GLY A 83 -12.61 -7.35 -16.10
N GLY A 84 -11.44 -6.78 -16.44
CA GLY A 84 -10.13 -7.31 -16.06
C GLY A 84 -10.08 -7.85 -14.63
N THR A 85 -9.86 -9.15 -14.50
CA THR A 85 -9.74 -9.79 -13.18
C THR A 85 -8.36 -9.45 -12.61
N LEU A 86 -8.32 -8.90 -11.39
CA LEU A 86 -7.07 -8.70 -10.68
C LEU A 86 -6.55 -10.05 -10.18
N ARG A 87 -5.29 -10.32 -10.48
CA ARG A 87 -4.55 -11.48 -10.00
C ARG A 87 -3.41 -10.98 -9.12
N PHE A 88 -3.25 -11.57 -7.96
CA PHE A 88 -2.21 -11.24 -7.02
C PHE A 88 -1.18 -12.34 -6.97
N THR A 89 0.09 -11.97 -6.83
CA THR A 89 1.16 -12.95 -6.62
C THR A 89 1.33 -13.15 -5.13
N SER A 90 1.27 -14.41 -4.69
CA SER A 90 1.56 -14.82 -3.31
C SER A 90 2.73 -15.80 -3.26
N GLN A 91 3.21 -16.09 -2.06
CA GLN A 91 4.23 -17.12 -1.83
C GLN A 91 3.80 -18.53 -2.26
N ARG A 92 2.49 -18.75 -2.44
CA ARG A 92 1.90 -20.03 -2.88
C ARG A 92 1.55 -20.06 -4.37
N GLY A 93 1.90 -19.00 -5.12
CA GLY A 93 1.48 -18.79 -6.49
C GLY A 93 0.39 -17.71 -6.61
N ASP A 94 -0.28 -17.69 -7.75
CA ASP A 94 -1.27 -16.70 -8.11
C ASP A 94 -2.56 -16.83 -7.30
N VAL A 95 -3.18 -15.71 -6.98
CA VAL A 95 -4.44 -15.61 -6.25
C VAL A 95 -5.36 -14.66 -7.00
N ASP A 96 -6.47 -15.19 -7.52
CA ASP A 96 -7.46 -14.36 -8.20
C ASP A 96 -8.28 -13.57 -7.17
N LEU A 97 -8.56 -12.29 -7.42
CA LEU A 97 -9.33 -11.45 -6.50
C LEU A 97 -10.70 -12.06 -6.18
N GLY A 98 -11.37 -12.60 -7.20
CA GLY A 98 -12.68 -13.25 -7.06
C GLY A 98 -12.65 -14.54 -6.24
N SER A 99 -11.48 -15.12 -5.98
CA SER A 99 -11.32 -16.26 -5.07
C SER A 99 -11.22 -15.85 -3.61
N LEU A 100 -10.87 -14.58 -3.33
CA LEU A 100 -10.78 -14.06 -1.98
C LEU A 100 -12.17 -13.70 -1.46
N LYS A 101 -12.36 -13.92 -0.16
CA LYS A 101 -13.60 -13.54 0.52
C LYS A 101 -13.62 -12.04 0.75
N GLU A 102 -14.57 -11.34 0.13
CA GLU A 102 -14.83 -9.93 0.45
C GLU A 102 -15.29 -9.81 1.91
N VAL A 103 -14.68 -8.87 2.64
CA VAL A 103 -15.05 -8.50 4.01
C VAL A 103 -15.56 -7.07 4.00
N ARG A 104 -16.69 -6.84 4.68
CA ARG A 104 -17.31 -5.52 4.83
C ARG A 104 -16.89 -4.87 6.13
#